data_AF-A0A8R1XMP7-F1
#
_entry.id   AF-A0A8R1XMP7-F1
#
_cell.length_a   1.000
_cell.length_b   1.000
_cell.length_c   1.000
_cell.angle_alpha   90.00
_cell.angle_beta   90.00
_cell.angle_gamma   90.00
#
_symmetry.space_group_name_H-M   'P 1'
#
loop_
_entity.id
_entity.type
_entity.pdbx_description
1 polymer ?
#
loop_
_entity_poly.entity_id
_entity_poly.type
_entity_poly.pdbx_seq_one_letter_code
_entity_poly.pdbx_strand_id
1 'polypeptide(L)'
;MKKEEQIWWQRFMMADSDKWRKELCRLKCDENFLLGLDMVKVFDDENDLKLFCRLNDQHDRCLRDCGFNGQKVNMHNYICKHHYQKLAYLLPCYKYAVPVLRRECRTKRCGPHTFDKIDNAIIGYEYRCHLLICDIKCTTNVLIRSCAGNYGQQAAHFIMNYTSTQVSFWMEDLTKKLYLTKNYLERMSPSCSKLLCQQSDLRRCFL
;
A
#
# COMPACT_ATOMS: atom_id res chain seq x y z
N MET A 1 -7.09 -4.62 -48.34
CA MET A 1 -7.62 -4.66 -46.96
C MET A 1 -9.13 -4.48 -47.05
N LYS A 2 -9.92 -5.40 -46.50
CA LYS A 2 -11.38 -5.27 -46.46
C LYS A 2 -11.76 -4.16 -45.47
N LYS A 3 -12.85 -3.43 -45.72
CA LYS A 3 -13.30 -2.28 -44.89
C LYS A 3 -13.40 -2.63 -43.40
N GLU A 4 -13.80 -3.86 -43.08
CA GLU A 4 -13.89 -4.38 -41.71
C GLU A 4 -12.52 -4.52 -41.02
N GLU A 5 -11.50 -4.99 -41.75
CA GLU A 5 -10.11 -5.08 -41.24
C GLU A 5 -9.56 -3.69 -40.94
N GLN A 6 -9.84 -2.70 -41.78
CA GLN A 6 -9.39 -1.32 -41.57
C GLN A 6 -10.04 -0.69 -40.33
N ILE A 7 -11.34 -0.92 -40.11
CA ILE A 7 -12.05 -0.49 -38.90
C ILE A 7 -11.50 -1.18 -37.66
N TRP A 8 -11.19 -2.48 -37.74
CA TRP A 8 -10.60 -3.22 -36.63
C TRP A 8 -9.20 -2.68 -36.26
N TRP A 9 -8.33 -2.44 -37.25
CA TRP A 9 -7.02 -1.83 -37.02
C TRP A 9 -7.10 -0.43 -36.44
N GLN A 10 -8.02 0.42 -36.93
CA GLN A 10 -8.25 1.74 -36.35
C GLN A 10 -8.71 1.65 -34.89
N ARG A 11 -9.63 0.75 -34.57
CA ARG A 11 -10.08 0.52 -33.17
C ARG A 11 -8.96 -0.01 -32.30
N PHE A 12 -8.14 -0.93 -32.80
CA PHE A 12 -6.98 -1.46 -32.08
C PHE A 12 -5.96 -0.36 -31.77
N MET A 13 -5.57 0.43 -32.77
CA MET A 13 -4.66 1.57 -32.61
C MET A 13 -5.23 2.64 -31.67
N MET A 14 -6.53 2.94 -31.76
CA MET A 14 -7.20 3.86 -30.85
C MET A 14 -7.25 3.32 -29.42
N ALA A 15 -7.55 2.03 -29.23
CA ALA A 15 -7.59 1.40 -27.91
C ALA A 15 -6.21 1.38 -27.25
N ASP A 16 -5.16 1.09 -28.01
CA ASP A 16 -3.78 1.19 -27.51
C ASP A 16 -3.44 2.64 -27.17
N SER A 17 -3.86 3.60 -28.01
CA SER A 17 -3.68 5.03 -27.72
C SER A 17 -4.46 5.49 -26.47
N ASP A 18 -5.66 4.98 -26.23
CA ASP A 18 -6.46 5.31 -25.04
C ASP A 18 -5.83 4.73 -23.78
N LYS A 19 -5.40 3.46 -23.83
CA LYS A 19 -4.65 2.82 -22.74
C LYS A 19 -3.38 3.59 -22.42
N TRP A 20 -2.63 3.99 -23.45
CA TRP A 20 -1.39 4.75 -23.30
C TRP A 20 -1.64 6.15 -22.74
N ARG A 21 -2.70 6.85 -23.18
CA ARG A 21 -3.12 8.15 -22.62
C ARG A 21 -3.52 8.03 -21.15
N LYS A 22 -4.31 7.02 -20.79
CA LYS A 22 -4.70 6.74 -19.39
C LYS A 22 -3.48 6.47 -18.51
N GLU A 23 -2.52 5.71 -19.02
CA GLU A 23 -1.27 5.41 -18.31
C GLU A 23 -0.41 6.66 -18.11
N LEU A 24 -0.21 7.47 -19.16
CA LEU A 24 0.51 8.74 -19.06
C LEU A 24 -0.17 9.71 -18.07
N CYS A 25 -1.50 9.77 -18.08
CA CYS A 25 -2.28 10.54 -17.14
C CYS A 25 -2.06 10.07 -15.69
N ARG A 26 -2.08 8.75 -15.45
CA ARG A 26 -1.75 8.15 -14.14
C ARG A 26 -0.37 8.57 -13.66
N LEU A 27 0.65 8.42 -14.51
CA LEU A 27 2.03 8.77 -14.16
C LEU A 27 2.15 10.24 -13.75
N LYS A 28 1.47 11.15 -14.46
CA LYS A 28 1.43 12.57 -14.10
C LYS A 28 0.72 12.83 -12.77
N CYS A 29 -0.38 12.13 -12.48
CA CYS A 29 -1.03 12.22 -11.17
C CYS A 29 -0.09 11.74 -10.06
N ASP A 30 0.55 10.58 -10.25
CA ASP A 30 1.47 9.98 -9.29
C ASP A 30 2.69 10.89 -9.05
N GLU A 31 3.26 11.49 -10.10
CA GLU A 31 4.36 12.45 -10.01
C GLU A 31 3.97 13.69 -9.19
N ASN A 32 2.83 14.31 -9.49
CA ASN A 32 2.35 15.48 -8.74
C ASN A 32 2.10 15.14 -7.26
N PHE A 33 1.60 13.94 -6.98
CA PHE A 33 1.39 13.48 -5.61
C PHE A 33 2.72 13.28 -4.87
N LEU A 34 3.70 12.64 -5.50
CA LEU A 34 5.04 12.44 -4.94
C LEU A 34 5.75 13.77 -4.68
N LEU A 35 5.69 14.72 -5.61
CA LEU A 35 6.20 16.08 -5.41
C LEU A 35 5.52 16.77 -4.21
N GLY A 36 4.21 16.57 -4.05
CA GLY A 36 3.46 17.01 -2.88
C GLY A 36 3.97 16.38 -1.57
N LEU A 37 4.21 15.07 -1.57
CA LEU A 37 4.70 14.33 -0.41
C LEU A 37 6.13 14.72 -0.03
N ASP A 38 6.99 14.99 -0.99
CA ASP A 38 8.36 15.46 -0.72
C ASP A 38 8.36 16.82 0.00
N MET A 39 7.32 17.63 -0.21
CA MET A 39 7.09 18.86 0.57
C MET A 39 6.57 18.58 1.99
N VAL A 40 5.83 17.48 2.20
CA VAL A 40 5.39 17.01 3.53
C VAL A 40 6.52 16.19 4.17
N LYS A 41 7.52 16.88 4.71
CA LYS A 41 8.64 16.23 5.41
C LYS A 41 8.13 15.52 6.66
N VAL A 42 7.86 14.21 6.54
CA VAL A 42 7.66 13.27 7.67
C VAL A 42 6.62 13.76 8.69
N PHE A 43 5.31 13.70 8.39
CA PHE A 43 4.19 13.92 9.32
C PHE A 43 4.57 14.52 10.70
N ASP A 44 5.06 15.77 10.72
CA ASP A 44 5.72 16.31 11.90
C ASP A 44 4.69 16.67 12.99
N ASP A 45 3.47 16.96 12.55
CA ASP A 45 2.30 17.26 13.36
C ASP A 45 0.98 16.89 12.63
N GLU A 46 -0.15 17.28 13.23
CA GLU A 46 -1.46 17.07 12.64
C GLU A 46 -1.68 17.90 11.36
N ASN A 47 -1.05 19.07 11.22
CA ASN A 47 -1.20 19.90 10.02
C ASN A 47 -0.58 19.22 8.79
N ASP A 48 0.55 18.53 8.96
CA ASP A 48 1.13 17.70 7.91
C ASP A 48 0.22 16.54 7.52
N LEU A 49 -0.48 15.93 8.49
CA LEU A 49 -1.48 14.90 8.20
C LEU A 49 -2.68 15.49 7.43
N LYS A 50 -3.15 16.69 7.80
CA LYS A 50 -4.21 17.40 7.04
C LYS A 50 -3.75 17.67 5.61
N LEU A 51 -2.50 18.14 5.44
CA LEU A 51 -1.93 18.44 4.13
C LEU A 51 -1.79 17.17 3.29
N PHE A 52 -1.26 16.08 3.86
CA PHE A 52 -1.21 14.76 3.23
C PHE A 52 -2.60 14.32 2.75
N CYS A 53 -3.62 14.43 3.59
CA CYS A 53 -4.97 14.03 3.24
C CYS A 53 -5.57 14.89 2.12
N ARG A 54 -5.28 16.19 2.08
CA ARG A 54 -5.67 17.08 0.98
C ARG A 54 -4.98 16.71 -0.33
N LEU A 55 -3.66 16.46 -0.30
CA LEU A 55 -2.89 16.04 -1.47
C LEU A 55 -3.39 14.71 -2.02
N ASN A 56 -3.70 13.75 -1.15
CA ASN A 56 -4.22 12.47 -1.60
C ASN A 56 -5.65 12.61 -2.15
N ASP A 57 -6.51 13.46 -1.59
CA ASP A 57 -7.84 13.70 -2.16
C ASP A 57 -7.77 14.36 -3.55
N GLN A 58 -6.78 15.24 -3.77
CA GLN A 58 -6.48 15.79 -5.11
C GLN A 58 -5.96 14.71 -6.07
N HIS A 59 -5.08 13.82 -5.60
CA HIS A 59 -4.59 12.68 -6.38
C HIS A 59 -5.72 11.73 -6.78
N ASP A 60 -6.62 11.40 -5.85
CA ASP A 60 -7.78 10.56 -6.11
C ASP A 60 -8.73 11.18 -7.14
N ARG A 61 -8.91 12.51 -7.12
CA ARG A 61 -9.64 13.24 -8.17
C ARG A 61 -8.94 13.12 -9.53
N CYS A 62 -7.63 13.38 -9.57
CA CYS A 62 -6.83 13.28 -10.79
C CYS A 62 -6.96 11.90 -11.45
N LEU A 63 -6.88 10.82 -10.66
CA LEU A 63 -7.04 9.46 -11.18
C LEU A 63 -8.44 9.20 -11.74
N ARG A 64 -9.50 9.72 -11.11
CA ARG A 64 -10.87 9.61 -11.65
C ARG A 64 -11.01 10.33 -12.98
N ASP A 65 -10.43 11.52 -13.11
CA ASP A 65 -10.43 12.29 -14.35
C ASP A 65 -9.65 11.57 -15.47
N CYS A 66 -8.60 10.81 -15.12
CA CYS A 66 -7.91 9.89 -16.04
C CYS A 66 -8.73 8.64 -16.40
N GLY A 67 -9.94 8.45 -15.87
CA GLY A 67 -10.79 7.29 -16.11
C GLY A 67 -10.51 6.07 -15.21
N PHE A 68 -9.73 6.23 -14.14
CA PHE A 68 -9.59 5.20 -13.12
C PHE A 68 -10.71 5.32 -12.10
N ASN A 69 -11.76 4.53 -12.28
CA ASN A 69 -12.83 4.36 -11.30
C ASN A 69 -12.56 3.09 -10.49
N GLY A 70 -11.98 3.23 -9.29
CA GLY A 70 -11.76 2.08 -8.44
C GLY A 70 -11.21 2.46 -7.07
N GLN A 71 -11.76 1.83 -6.03
CA GLN A 71 -11.21 1.86 -4.69
C GLN A 71 -9.89 1.07 -4.69
N LYS A 72 -8.77 1.67 -5.11
CA LYS A 72 -7.49 1.20 -4.58
C LYS A 72 -7.55 1.45 -3.08
N VAL A 73 -7.07 0.52 -2.26
CA VAL A 73 -6.62 0.90 -0.91
C VAL A 73 -5.40 1.76 -1.10
N ASN A 74 -5.67 3.04 -1.26
CA ASN A 74 -4.69 4.08 -1.04
C ASN A 74 -4.63 4.36 0.46
N MET A 75 -3.52 4.95 0.89
CA MET A 75 -3.38 5.41 2.27
C MET A 75 -4.52 6.34 2.69
N HIS A 76 -5.13 7.08 1.76
CA HIS A 76 -6.23 8.01 2.05
C HIS A 76 -7.52 7.38 2.54
N ASN A 77 -8.06 6.36 1.88
CA ASN A 77 -9.30 5.74 2.34
C ASN A 77 -9.10 5.17 3.76
N TYR A 78 -7.96 4.51 4.00
CA TYR A 78 -7.68 3.98 5.33
C TYR A 78 -7.44 5.10 6.35
N ILE A 79 -6.42 5.94 6.14
CA ILE A 79 -5.99 6.96 7.08
C ILE A 79 -6.99 8.12 7.10
N CYS A 80 -7.15 8.81 5.97
CA CYS A 80 -7.83 10.10 5.95
C CYS A 80 -9.34 10.02 6.17
N LYS A 81 -10.00 8.95 5.70
CA LYS A 81 -11.45 8.78 5.90
C LYS A 81 -11.81 8.07 7.20
N HIS A 82 -11.09 7.03 7.57
CA HIS A 82 -11.53 6.13 8.65
C HIS A 82 -10.64 6.18 9.89
N HIS A 83 -9.38 6.57 9.76
CA HIS A 83 -8.40 6.43 10.82
C HIS A 83 -7.61 7.71 11.13
N TYR A 84 -8.15 8.87 10.75
CA TYR A 84 -7.44 10.15 10.81
C TYR A 84 -7.07 10.51 12.26
N GLN A 85 -8.07 10.53 13.16
CA GLN A 85 -7.86 10.85 14.57
C GLN A 85 -6.90 9.85 15.25
N LYS A 86 -7.00 8.57 14.88
CA LYS A 86 -6.14 7.53 15.43
C LYS A 86 -4.71 7.71 14.99
N LEU A 87 -4.45 8.02 13.72
CA LEU A 87 -3.10 8.30 13.25
C LEU A 87 -2.57 9.59 13.90
N ALA A 88 -3.35 10.67 13.92
CA ALA A 88 -2.97 11.93 14.57
C ALA A 88 -2.49 11.70 16.02
N TYR A 89 -3.23 10.90 16.78
CA TYR A 89 -2.84 10.50 18.14
C TYR A 89 -1.53 9.69 18.19
N LEU A 90 -1.23 8.87 17.17
CA LEU A 90 -0.04 8.01 17.11
C LEU A 90 1.18 8.66 16.46
N LEU A 91 1.02 9.82 15.79
CA LEU A 91 2.11 10.53 15.10
C LEU A 91 3.34 10.77 15.97
N PRO A 92 3.23 11.23 17.24
CA PRO A 92 4.40 11.41 18.10
C PRO A 92 5.26 10.14 18.24
N CYS A 93 4.64 8.95 18.33
CA CYS A 93 5.38 7.69 18.35
C CYS A 93 6.15 7.46 17.05
N TYR A 94 5.49 7.60 15.90
CA TYR A 94 6.15 7.39 14.62
C TYR A 94 7.30 8.37 14.41
N LYS A 95 7.08 9.66 14.71
CA LYS A 95 8.11 10.70 14.64
C LYS A 95 9.35 10.32 15.45
N TYR A 96 9.14 9.89 16.69
CA TYR A 96 10.24 9.48 17.57
C TYR A 96 10.94 8.19 17.08
N ALA A 97 10.17 7.23 16.56
CA ALA A 97 10.69 5.93 16.13
C ALA A 97 11.35 5.93 14.74
N VAL A 98 10.98 6.85 13.83
CA VAL A 98 11.45 6.88 12.43
C VAL A 98 12.98 6.83 12.29
N PRO A 99 13.78 7.59 13.05
CA PRO A 99 15.24 7.51 12.96
C PRO A 99 15.79 6.13 13.34
N VAL A 100 15.15 5.43 14.28
CA VAL A 100 15.53 4.06 14.67
C VAL A 100 15.08 3.07 13.60
N LEU A 101 13.84 3.19 13.11
CA LEU A 101 13.29 2.35 12.03
C LEU A 101 14.17 2.40 10.76
N ARG A 102 14.62 3.60 10.35
CA ARG A 102 15.52 3.77 9.19
C ARG A 102 16.91 3.15 9.41
N ARG A 103 17.36 3.06 10.67
CA ARG A 103 18.67 2.48 11.01
C ARG A 103 18.64 0.97 11.15
N GLU A 104 17.55 0.40 11.66
CA GLU A 104 17.48 -1.00 12.09
C GLU A 104 16.57 -1.89 11.22
N CYS A 105 15.61 -1.32 10.50
CA CYS A 105 14.60 -2.09 9.74
C CYS A 105 14.76 -1.89 8.22
N ARG A 106 13.81 -2.45 7.45
CA ARG A 106 13.80 -2.42 5.98
C ARG A 106 15.04 -3.07 5.38
N THR A 107 15.63 -2.44 4.37
CA THR A 107 16.73 -2.99 3.56
C THR A 107 17.91 -3.48 4.37
N LYS A 108 18.22 -2.84 5.50
CA LYS A 108 19.31 -3.23 6.40
C LYS A 108 19.10 -4.55 7.12
N ARG A 109 17.85 -5.01 7.26
CA ARG A 109 17.50 -6.21 8.04
C ARG A 109 16.71 -7.24 7.24
N CYS A 110 15.72 -6.78 6.49
CA CYS A 110 14.78 -7.63 5.77
C CYS A 110 15.16 -7.86 4.31
N GLY A 111 16.20 -7.15 3.83
CA GLY A 111 16.67 -7.27 2.44
C GLY A 111 15.97 -6.28 1.49
N PRO A 112 16.38 -6.29 0.21
CA PRO A 112 15.95 -5.27 -0.74
C PRO A 112 14.50 -5.47 -1.16
N HIS A 113 13.76 -4.36 -1.17
CA HIS A 113 12.41 -4.26 -1.68
C HIS A 113 12.41 -4.13 -3.21
N THR A 114 12.87 -5.15 -3.94
CA THR A 114 12.84 -5.16 -5.42
C THR A 114 11.45 -5.54 -5.94
N PHE A 115 10.41 -4.80 -5.53
CA PHE A 115 9.02 -5.07 -5.91
C PHE A 115 8.79 -4.96 -7.42
N ASP A 116 9.59 -4.12 -8.09
CA ASP A 116 9.49 -3.82 -9.52
C ASP A 116 9.77 -5.04 -10.42
N LYS A 117 10.44 -6.06 -9.85
CA LYS A 117 10.78 -7.32 -10.54
C LYS A 117 9.89 -8.49 -10.12
N ILE A 118 8.93 -8.25 -9.24
CA ILE A 118 8.05 -9.30 -8.76
C ILE A 118 6.95 -9.49 -9.80
N ASP A 119 6.97 -10.65 -10.47
CA ASP A 119 5.88 -11.05 -11.36
C ASP A 119 4.52 -10.93 -10.63
N ASN A 120 3.48 -10.53 -11.37
CA ASN A 120 2.08 -10.57 -10.90
C ASN A 120 1.55 -12.03 -10.76
N ALA A 121 2.40 -12.92 -10.24
CA ALA A 121 2.17 -14.33 -9.99
C ALA A 121 2.12 -14.59 -8.48
N ILE A 122 1.56 -15.74 -8.08
CA ILE A 122 1.41 -16.14 -6.68
C ILE A 122 2.76 -16.15 -5.94
N ILE A 123 3.83 -16.67 -6.58
CA ILE A 123 5.19 -16.71 -6.03
C ILE A 123 5.69 -15.30 -5.69
N GLY A 124 5.39 -14.34 -6.57
CA GLY A 124 5.81 -12.97 -6.36
C GLY A 124 5.16 -12.33 -5.13
N TYR A 125 3.86 -12.56 -4.96
CA TYR A 125 3.13 -12.11 -3.78
C TYR A 125 3.58 -12.80 -2.49
N GLU A 126 3.94 -14.08 -2.54
CA GLU A 126 4.51 -14.80 -1.40
C GLU A 126 5.82 -14.16 -0.92
N TYR A 127 6.75 -13.87 -1.83
CA TYR A 127 7.99 -13.17 -1.51
C TYR A 127 7.73 -11.78 -0.91
N ARG A 128 6.78 -11.04 -1.50
CA ARG A 128 6.34 -9.73 -0.97
C ARG A 128 5.79 -9.82 0.45
N CYS A 129 4.96 -10.81 0.75
CA CYS A 129 4.43 -11.03 2.09
C CYS A 129 5.52 -11.48 3.08
N HIS A 130 6.51 -12.27 2.64
CA HIS A 130 7.65 -12.64 3.48
C HIS A 130 8.47 -11.42 3.92
N LEU A 131 8.77 -10.50 2.99
CA LEU A 131 9.45 -9.24 3.31
C LEU A 131 8.61 -8.39 4.28
N LEU A 132 7.31 -8.27 4.03
CA LEU A 132 6.40 -7.53 4.90
C LEU A 132 6.33 -8.11 6.31
N ILE A 133 6.32 -9.43 6.49
CA ILE A 133 6.38 -10.06 7.82
C ILE A 133 7.64 -9.60 8.56
N CYS A 134 8.80 -9.62 7.89
CA CYS A 134 10.05 -9.17 8.50
C CYS A 134 9.98 -7.68 8.88
N ASP A 135 9.48 -6.83 7.98
CA ASP A 135 9.34 -5.39 8.22
C ASP A 135 8.41 -5.09 9.38
N ILE A 136 7.26 -5.75 9.45
CA ILE A 136 6.30 -5.58 10.55
C ILE A 136 6.92 -6.06 11.85
N LYS A 137 7.54 -7.25 11.88
CA LYS A 137 8.19 -7.76 13.09
C LYS A 137 9.27 -6.79 13.60
N CYS A 138 10.10 -6.25 12.71
CA CYS A 138 11.10 -5.25 13.08
C CYS A 138 10.46 -3.96 13.60
N THR A 139 9.48 -3.45 12.86
CA THR A 139 8.77 -2.20 13.18
C THR A 139 8.04 -2.29 14.51
N THR A 140 7.32 -3.38 14.77
CA THR A 140 6.65 -3.65 16.05
C THR A 140 7.63 -3.61 17.23
N ASN A 141 8.77 -4.28 17.12
CA ASN A 141 9.78 -4.28 18.17
C ASN A 141 10.34 -2.88 18.45
N VAL A 142 10.64 -2.11 17.40
CA VAL A 142 11.13 -0.74 17.54
C VAL A 142 10.08 0.17 18.15
N LEU A 143 8.81 0.10 17.72
CA LEU A 143 7.73 0.94 18.24
C LEU A 143 7.46 0.67 19.72
N ILE A 144 7.35 -0.61 20.12
CA ILE A 144 7.15 -1.01 21.52
C ILE A 144 8.30 -0.51 22.40
N ARG A 145 9.54 -0.64 21.93
CA ARG A 145 10.74 -0.20 22.66
C ARG A 145 10.83 1.32 22.78
N SER A 146 10.45 2.05 21.74
CA SER A 146 10.70 3.50 21.64
C SER A 146 9.57 4.36 22.18
N CYS A 147 8.33 3.89 22.14
CA CYS A 147 7.15 4.72 22.40
C CYS A 147 6.35 4.28 23.65
N ALA A 148 7.03 3.89 24.73
CA ALA A 148 6.37 3.44 25.96
C ALA A 148 5.34 2.30 25.74
N GLY A 149 5.83 1.07 25.58
CA GLY A 149 5.07 -0.18 25.73
C GLY A 149 3.69 -0.19 25.04
N ASN A 150 2.64 0.18 25.78
CA ASN A 150 1.26 0.23 25.29
C ASN A 150 1.06 1.23 24.12
N TYR A 151 1.65 2.42 24.17
CA TYR A 151 1.50 3.40 23.09
C TYR A 151 2.22 2.94 21.82
N GLY A 152 3.41 2.34 21.98
CA GLY A 152 4.11 1.62 20.91
C GLY A 152 3.34 0.40 20.37
N GLN A 153 2.64 -0.34 21.22
CA GLN A 153 1.78 -1.47 20.81
C GLN A 153 0.59 -0.99 19.98
N GLN A 154 -0.06 0.11 20.36
CA GLN A 154 -1.13 0.72 19.57
C GLN A 154 -0.64 1.20 18.20
N ALA A 155 0.55 1.79 18.14
CA ALA A 155 1.19 2.16 16.87
C ALA A 155 1.49 0.92 16.01
N ALA A 156 2.03 -0.14 16.61
CA ALA A 156 2.31 -1.38 15.90
C ALA A 156 1.04 -2.03 15.33
N HIS A 157 -0.06 -2.04 16.11
CA HIS A 157 -1.37 -2.52 15.67
C HIS A 157 -1.93 -1.72 14.50
N PHE A 158 -1.76 -0.40 14.53
CA PHE A 158 -2.23 0.46 13.45
C PHE A 158 -1.55 0.11 12.12
N ILE A 159 -0.21 0.00 12.09
CA ILE A 159 0.53 -0.38 10.87
C ILE A 159 0.17 -1.80 10.45
N MET A 160 0.02 -2.73 11.40
CA MET A 160 -0.39 -4.10 11.09
C MET A 160 -1.74 -4.10 10.38
N ASN A 161 -2.76 -3.44 10.95
CA ASN A 161 -4.10 -3.42 10.38
C ASN A 161 -4.15 -2.77 8.99
N TYR A 162 -3.37 -1.70 8.78
CA TYR A 162 -3.19 -1.11 7.45
C TYR A 162 -2.57 -2.13 6.47
N THR A 163 -1.53 -2.83 6.90
CA THR A 163 -0.83 -3.84 6.10
C THR A 163 -1.75 -5.01 5.78
N SER A 164 -2.52 -5.52 6.75
CA SER A 164 -3.52 -6.56 6.55
C SER A 164 -4.54 -6.15 5.50
N THR A 165 -5.05 -4.92 5.59
CA THR A 165 -6.00 -4.38 4.62
C THR A 165 -5.37 -4.33 3.23
N GLN A 166 -4.15 -3.81 3.10
CA GLN A 166 -3.43 -3.76 1.83
C GLN A 166 -3.23 -5.16 1.22
N VAL A 167 -2.81 -6.14 2.02
CA VAL A 167 -2.60 -7.53 1.59
C VAL A 167 -3.91 -8.17 1.14
N SER A 168 -5.01 -8.00 1.88
CA SER A 168 -6.33 -8.52 1.48
C SER A 168 -6.74 -8.01 0.11
N PHE A 169 -6.57 -6.71 -0.15
CA PHE A 169 -6.90 -6.13 -1.45
C PHE A 169 -6.01 -6.66 -2.58
N TRP A 170 -4.72 -6.88 -2.32
CA TRP A 170 -3.84 -7.51 -3.30
C TRP A 170 -4.26 -8.94 -3.64
N MET A 171 -4.63 -9.74 -2.64
CA MET A 171 -5.07 -11.11 -2.87
C MET A 171 -6.40 -11.16 -3.62
N GLU A 172 -7.32 -10.24 -3.32
CA GLU A 172 -8.58 -10.11 -4.05
C GLU A 172 -8.35 -9.72 -5.52
N ASP A 173 -7.49 -8.73 -5.78
CA ASP A 173 -7.11 -8.30 -7.13
C ASP A 173 -6.42 -9.43 -7.92
N LEU A 174 -5.49 -10.16 -7.28
CA LEU A 174 -4.82 -11.32 -7.89
C LEU A 174 -5.83 -12.42 -8.25
N THR A 175 -6.76 -12.73 -7.34
CA THR A 175 -7.79 -13.77 -7.56
C THR A 175 -8.69 -13.40 -8.74
N LYS A 176 -9.09 -12.13 -8.85
CA LYS A 176 -9.85 -11.60 -10.00
C LYS A 176 -9.06 -11.71 -11.30
N LYS A 177 -7.79 -11.29 -11.30
CA LYS A 177 -6.90 -11.35 -12.49
C LYS A 177 -6.65 -12.77 -12.97
N LEU A 178 -6.54 -13.72 -12.05
CA LEU A 178 -6.34 -15.14 -12.37
C LEU A 178 -7.66 -15.87 -12.70
N TYR A 179 -8.81 -15.18 -12.77
CA TYR A 179 -10.13 -15.76 -13.02
C TYR A 179 -10.50 -16.90 -12.07
N LEU A 180 -10.08 -16.80 -10.81
CA LEU A 180 -10.27 -17.84 -9.82
C LEU A 180 -11.63 -17.65 -9.16
N THR A 181 -12.50 -18.66 -9.25
CA THR A 181 -13.86 -18.64 -8.67
C THR A 181 -13.91 -18.91 -7.17
N LYS A 182 -12.77 -19.25 -6.55
CA LYS A 182 -12.69 -19.61 -5.12
C LYS A 182 -12.42 -18.39 -4.25
N ASN A 183 -12.83 -18.48 -2.98
CA ASN A 183 -12.51 -17.49 -1.95
C ASN A 183 -10.98 -17.26 -1.92
N TYR A 184 -10.53 -16.02 -2.09
CA TYR A 184 -9.11 -15.67 -2.19
C TYR A 184 -8.32 -16.14 -0.95
N LEU A 185 -8.98 -16.24 0.20
CA LEU A 185 -8.39 -16.73 1.45
C LEU A 185 -7.88 -18.17 1.32
N GLU A 186 -8.52 -19.03 0.52
CA GLU A 186 -8.11 -20.43 0.34
C GLU A 186 -6.83 -20.59 -0.50
N ARG A 187 -6.50 -19.59 -1.32
CA ARG A 187 -5.34 -19.62 -2.22
C ARG A 187 -4.22 -18.69 -1.79
N MET A 188 -4.44 -17.95 -0.72
CA MET A 188 -3.45 -17.07 -0.14
C MET A 188 -2.28 -17.91 0.36
N SER A 189 -1.06 -17.48 0.03
CA SER A 189 0.13 -18.17 0.53
C SER A 189 0.19 -18.10 2.06
N PRO A 190 0.78 -19.11 2.74
CA PRO A 190 0.91 -19.09 4.20
C PRO A 190 1.54 -17.81 4.74
N SER A 191 2.51 -17.24 4.01
CA SER A 191 3.14 -15.96 4.34
C SER A 191 2.15 -14.79 4.33
N CYS A 192 1.29 -14.68 3.31
CA CYS A 192 0.28 -13.63 3.27
C CYS A 192 -0.81 -13.85 4.35
N SER A 193 -1.18 -15.10 4.63
CA SER A 193 -2.16 -15.42 5.68
C SER A 193 -1.74 -14.93 7.06
N LYS A 194 -0.44 -15.02 7.40
CA LYS A 194 0.08 -14.49 8.67
C LYS A 194 -0.13 -12.98 8.81
N LEU A 195 -0.17 -12.24 7.70
CA LEU A 195 -0.44 -10.79 7.71
C LEU A 195 -1.90 -10.44 7.91
N LEU A 196 -2.84 -11.40 7.92
CA LEU A 196 -4.26 -11.16 8.25
C LEU A 196 -4.60 -11.51 9.71
N CYS A 197 -3.59 -11.81 10.51
CA CYS A 197 -3.74 -12.16 11.91
C CYS A 197 -4.31 -11.01 12.76
N GLN A 198 -5.27 -11.34 13.64
CA GLN A 198 -5.96 -10.38 14.53
C GLN A 198 -5.60 -10.58 16.02
N GLN A 199 -4.42 -11.12 16.32
CA GLN A 199 -3.99 -11.35 17.70
C GLN A 199 -3.62 -10.04 18.40
N SER A 200 -3.99 -9.91 19.68
CA SER A 200 -3.64 -8.72 20.50
C SER A 200 -2.13 -8.58 20.72
N ASP A 201 -1.41 -9.69 20.80
CA ASP A 201 0.05 -9.73 20.74
C ASP A 201 0.49 -10.07 19.32
N LEU A 202 0.97 -9.05 18.60
CA LEU A 202 1.44 -9.21 17.21
C LEU A 202 2.59 -10.22 17.08
N ARG A 203 3.34 -10.50 18.15
CA ARG A 203 4.40 -11.53 18.10
C ARG A 203 3.81 -12.90 17.79
N ARG A 204 2.58 -13.18 18.23
CA ARG A 204 1.86 -14.44 17.95
C ARG A 204 1.42 -14.57 16.50
N CYS A 205 1.34 -13.47 15.75
CA CYS A 205 1.03 -13.51 14.32
C CYS A 205 2.18 -14.05 13.47
N PHE A 206 3.41 -14.03 14.00
CA PHE A 206 4.62 -14.39 13.27
C PHE A 206 5.33 -15.64 13.82
N LEU A 207 4.69 -16.34 14.76
CA LEU A 207 5.14 -17.67 15.20
C LEU A 207 4.86 -18.73 14.12
#